data_AF-A0A1J5LNE3-F1
#
_entry.id   AF-A0A1J5LNE3-F1
#
_cell.length_a   1.000
_cell.length_b   1.000
_cell.length_c   1.000
_cell.angle_alpha   90.00
_cell.angle_beta   90.00
_cell.angle_gamma   90.00
#
_symmetry.space_group_name_H-M   'P 1'
#
loop_
_entity.id
_entity.type
_entity.pdbx_description
1 polymer ?
#
loop_
_entity_poly.entity_id
_entity_poly.type
_entity_poly.pdbx_seq_one_letter_code
_entity_poly.pdbx_strand_id
1 'polypeptide(L)'
;MLHFLISLFKPKPAEAPPISSETSMNFDGAEVAPFLNRLAENPRFTLPRGFAAAITQALPDLAIDETRRWRIDGDFDGGAMRLEIQIFMDDIDAPDISFFSSAEVVAEIDKALRQLDG
;
A
#
# COMPACT_ATOMS: atom_id res chain seq x y z
N MET A 1 -3.20 46.98 3.59
CA MET A 1 -3.40 45.89 2.62
C MET A 1 -2.13 45.02 2.53
N LEU A 2 -1.81 44.23 3.56
CA LEU A 2 -0.56 43.43 3.59
C LEU A 2 -0.80 41.92 3.83
N HIS A 3 -2.05 41.47 3.92
CA HIS A 3 -2.38 40.05 4.18
C HIS A 3 -2.56 39.20 2.90
N PHE A 4 -2.59 39.81 1.71
CA PHE A 4 -2.85 39.09 0.46
C PHE A 4 -1.60 38.44 -0.16
N LEU A 5 -0.39 38.95 0.09
CA LEU A 5 0.83 38.48 -0.58
C LEU A 5 1.45 37.22 0.05
N ILE A 6 1.10 36.90 1.30
CA ILE A 6 1.69 35.74 2.02
C ILE A 6 0.98 34.43 1.63
N SER A 7 -0.23 34.50 1.06
CA SER A 7 -0.99 33.30 0.67
C SER A 7 -0.55 32.69 -0.66
N LEU A 8 0.20 33.41 -1.51
CA LEU A 8 0.66 32.92 -2.82
C LEU A 8 1.86 31.96 -2.75
N PHE A 9 2.57 31.93 -1.62
CA PHE A 9 3.76 31.09 -1.42
C PHE A 9 3.50 29.86 -0.56
N LYS A 10 2.24 29.47 -0.35
CA LYS A 10 1.99 28.13 0.18
C LYS A 10 2.39 27.13 -0.91
N PRO A 11 3.45 26.32 -0.73
CA PRO A 11 3.75 25.28 -1.70
C PRO A 11 2.50 24.42 -1.84
N LYS A 12 2.07 24.16 -3.09
CA LYS A 12 1.06 23.15 -3.36
C LYS A 12 1.55 21.88 -2.64
N PRO A 13 0.71 21.22 -1.82
CA PRO A 13 1.09 19.94 -1.24
C PRO A 13 1.66 19.05 -2.34
N ALA A 14 2.82 18.45 -2.10
CA ALA A 14 3.44 17.56 -3.07
C ALA A 14 2.40 16.48 -3.43
N GLU A 15 2.07 16.39 -4.71
CA GLU A 15 1.15 15.37 -5.19
C GLU A 15 1.92 14.05 -5.28
N ALA A 16 1.29 12.95 -4.85
CA ALA A 16 1.91 11.64 -4.96
C ALA A 16 2.31 11.37 -6.43
N PRO A 17 3.49 10.78 -6.68
CA PRO A 17 3.86 10.36 -8.02
C PRO A 17 2.78 9.46 -8.66
N PRO A 18 2.64 9.48 -9.99
CA PRO A 18 1.73 8.55 -10.66
C PRO A 18 2.16 7.11 -10.40
N ILE A 19 1.18 6.20 -10.39
CA ILE A 19 1.45 4.76 -10.38
C ILE A 19 2.18 4.41 -11.68
N SER A 20 3.34 3.78 -11.55
CA SER A 20 4.23 3.46 -12.68
C SER A 20 4.80 2.05 -12.61
N SER A 21 4.51 1.30 -11.55
CA SER A 21 5.07 -0.02 -11.30
C SER A 21 4.11 -0.88 -10.49
N GLU A 22 4.32 -2.19 -10.56
CA GLU A 22 3.58 -3.21 -9.83
C GLU A 22 4.49 -4.36 -9.37
N THR A 23 4.12 -5.01 -8.27
CA THR A 23 4.66 -6.31 -7.84
C THR A 23 3.53 -7.12 -7.23
N SER A 24 3.61 -8.46 -7.28
CA SER A 24 2.58 -9.34 -6.73
C SER A 24 3.17 -10.63 -6.18
N MET A 25 2.38 -11.31 -5.35
CA MET A 25 2.74 -12.58 -4.74
C MET A 25 1.47 -13.33 -4.32
N ASN A 26 1.49 -14.66 -4.45
CA ASN A 26 0.49 -15.52 -3.83
C ASN A 26 0.87 -15.71 -2.35
N PHE A 27 -0.07 -15.46 -1.45
CA PHE A 27 0.11 -15.56 -0.01
C PHE A 27 -0.68 -16.73 0.56
N ASP A 28 -0.17 -17.38 1.60
CA ASP A 28 -1.06 -18.04 2.56
C ASP A 28 -1.87 -16.95 3.28
N GLY A 29 -3.19 -17.14 3.42
CA GLY A 29 -4.10 -16.24 4.11
C GLY A 29 -3.63 -15.87 5.52
N ALA A 30 -2.94 -16.78 6.21
CA ALA A 30 -2.35 -16.52 7.52
C ALA A 30 -1.16 -15.55 7.50
N GLU A 31 -0.48 -15.40 6.35
CA GLU A 31 0.70 -14.56 6.16
C GLU A 31 0.37 -13.12 5.75
N VAL A 32 -0.85 -12.87 5.23
CA VAL A 32 -1.27 -11.54 4.78
C VAL A 32 -1.21 -10.51 5.91
N ALA A 33 -1.75 -10.84 7.08
CA ALA A 33 -1.76 -9.92 8.21
C ALA A 33 -0.34 -9.61 8.74
N PRO A 34 0.53 -10.61 9.00
CA PRO A 34 1.93 -10.38 9.31
C PRO A 34 2.66 -9.51 8.28
N PHE A 35 2.48 -9.76 6.99
CA PHE A 35 3.14 -8.99 5.94
C PHE A 35 2.73 -7.52 5.93
N LEU A 36 1.42 -7.25 5.94
CA LEU A 36 0.91 -5.87 5.94
C LEU A 36 1.31 -5.11 7.21
N ASN A 37 1.39 -5.79 8.36
CA ASN A 37 1.89 -5.17 9.60
C ASN A 37 3.39 -4.85 9.51
N ARG A 38 4.23 -5.74 8.96
CA ARG A 38 5.65 -5.45 8.72
C ARG A 38 5.85 -4.29 7.76
N LEU A 39 5.01 -4.18 6.73
CA LEU A 39 5.02 -3.03 5.82
C LEU A 39 4.66 -1.73 6.57
N ALA A 40 3.71 -1.78 7.50
CA ALA A 40 3.35 -0.66 8.38
C ALA A 40 4.48 -0.24 9.33
N GLU A 41 5.32 -1.19 9.75
CA GLU A 41 6.45 -0.99 10.66
C GLU A 41 7.73 -0.54 9.94
N ASN A 42 7.79 -0.65 8.61
CA ASN A 42 8.94 -0.20 7.84
C ASN A 42 9.06 1.33 7.93
N PRO A 43 10.18 1.87 8.49
CA PRO A 43 10.32 3.29 8.78
C PRO A 43 10.38 4.19 7.53
N ARG A 44 10.57 3.60 6.34
CA ARG A 44 10.47 4.32 5.06
C ARG A 44 9.03 4.71 4.74
N PHE A 45 8.06 4.00 5.31
CA PHE A 45 6.65 4.23 5.07
C PHE A 45 6.00 4.98 6.25
N THR A 46 5.08 5.88 5.92
CA THR A 46 4.09 6.41 6.88
C THR A 46 2.70 6.07 6.34
N LEU A 47 2.16 4.93 6.77
CA LEU A 47 0.85 4.43 6.33
C LEU A 47 -0.25 4.80 7.34
N PRO A 48 -1.52 4.95 6.89
CA PRO A 48 -2.64 5.19 7.77
C PRO A 48 -2.75 4.10 8.85
N ARG A 49 -2.94 4.53 10.10
CA ARG A 49 -3.13 3.61 11.21
C ARG A 49 -4.31 2.68 10.92
N GLY A 50 -4.06 1.37 11.01
CA GLY A 50 -5.10 0.36 10.83
C GLY A 50 -5.39 -0.03 9.38
N PHE A 51 -4.63 0.44 8.38
CA PHE A 51 -4.84 -0.02 6.98
C PHE A 51 -4.70 -1.55 6.87
N ALA A 52 -3.69 -2.13 7.54
CA ALA A 52 -3.48 -3.57 7.57
C ALA A 52 -4.71 -4.30 8.15
N ALA A 53 -5.23 -3.81 9.30
CA ALA A 53 -6.43 -4.36 9.92
C ALA A 53 -7.67 -4.23 9.02
N ALA A 54 -7.83 -3.11 8.32
CA ALA A 54 -8.97 -2.89 7.41
C ALA A 54 -8.98 -3.88 6.24
N ILE A 55 -7.80 -4.23 5.72
CA ILE A 55 -7.67 -5.23 4.65
C ILE A 55 -7.89 -6.64 5.21
N THR A 56 -7.25 -6.98 6.32
CA THR A 56 -7.29 -8.35 6.86
C THR A 56 -8.66 -8.70 7.44
N GLN A 57 -9.40 -7.74 7.97
CA GLN A 57 -10.78 -7.94 8.41
C GLN A 57 -11.76 -8.14 7.25
N ALA A 58 -11.42 -7.65 6.05
CA ALA A 58 -12.25 -7.81 4.86
C ALA A 58 -11.96 -9.11 4.08
N LEU A 59 -10.82 -9.77 4.33
CA LEU A 59 -10.44 -11.03 3.68
C LEU A 59 -11.48 -12.14 3.83
N PRO A 60 -12.01 -12.44 5.03
CA PRO A 60 -12.99 -13.53 5.19
C PRO A 60 -14.32 -13.30 4.45
N ASP A 61 -14.60 -12.05 4.07
CA ASP A 61 -15.83 -11.67 3.37
C ASP A 61 -15.69 -11.69 1.84
N LEU A 62 -14.48 -11.95 1.32
CA LEU A 62 -14.24 -12.06 -0.12
C LEU A 62 -14.62 -13.46 -0.60
N ALA A 63 -15.49 -13.53 -1.61
CA ALA A 63 -15.78 -14.79 -2.28
C ALA A 63 -14.59 -15.23 -3.15
N ILE A 64 -14.49 -16.54 -3.43
CA ILE A 64 -13.58 -17.06 -4.47
C ILE A 64 -13.92 -16.36 -5.79
N ASP A 65 -12.90 -16.06 -6.59
CA ASP A 65 -12.94 -15.26 -7.81
C ASP A 65 -13.29 -13.77 -7.60
N GLU A 66 -13.48 -13.31 -6.36
CA GLU A 66 -13.70 -11.89 -6.08
C GLU A 66 -12.38 -11.12 -6.06
N THR A 67 -12.39 -9.96 -6.70
CA THR A 67 -11.31 -8.97 -6.60
C THR A 67 -11.77 -7.78 -5.76
N ARG A 68 -10.92 -7.33 -4.84
CA ARG A 68 -11.12 -6.05 -4.15
C ARG A 68 -9.83 -5.24 -4.13
N ARG A 69 -9.98 -3.92 -4.25
CA ARG A 69 -8.86 -2.98 -4.31
C ARG A 69 -9.01 -1.89 -3.27
N TRP A 70 -7.95 -1.64 -2.52
CA TRP A 70 -7.81 -0.53 -1.59
C TRP A 70 -6.84 0.48 -2.16
N ARG A 71 -7.17 1.76 -1.94
CA ARG A 71 -6.25 2.86 -2.19
C ARG A 71 -5.83 3.46 -0.86
N ILE A 72 -4.53 3.56 -0.67
CA ILE A 72 -3.88 4.01 0.55
C ILE A 72 -2.98 5.19 0.18
N ASP A 73 -3.36 6.37 0.63
CA ASP A 73 -2.50 7.56 0.52
C ASP A 73 -1.69 7.67 1.83
N GLY A 74 -0.39 7.93 1.73
CA GLY A 74 0.57 7.98 2.84
C GLY A 74 1.87 8.65 2.42
N ASP A 75 2.97 8.41 3.13
CA ASP A 75 4.31 8.91 2.75
C ASP A 75 5.32 7.76 2.54
N PHE A 76 6.28 8.00 1.66
CA PHE A 76 7.48 7.17 1.46
C PHE A 76 8.73 8.06 1.47
N ASP A 77 9.68 7.79 2.36
CA ASP A 77 10.87 8.63 2.60
C ASP A 77 10.54 10.13 2.78
N GLY A 78 9.40 10.43 3.39
CA GLY A 78 8.92 11.80 3.64
C GLY A 78 8.28 12.51 2.43
N GLY A 79 8.13 11.82 1.30
CA GLY A 79 7.39 12.28 0.13
C GLY A 79 6.00 11.65 0.06
N ALA A 80 5.00 12.39 -0.42
CA ALA A 80 3.65 11.88 -0.62
C ALA A 80 3.66 10.65 -1.54
N MET A 81 2.93 9.61 -1.15
CA MET A 81 2.84 8.33 -1.82
C MET A 81 1.37 7.93 -2.02
N ARG A 82 1.12 7.20 -3.11
CA ARG A 82 -0.09 6.40 -3.28
C ARG A 82 0.28 4.93 -3.44
N LEU A 83 -0.31 4.08 -2.61
CA LEU A 83 -0.25 2.63 -2.73
C LEU A 83 -1.64 2.10 -3.03
N GLU A 84 -1.79 1.32 -4.09
CA GLU A 84 -2.98 0.50 -4.30
C GLU A 84 -2.64 -0.95 -3.99
N ILE A 85 -3.48 -1.60 -3.19
CA ILE A 85 -3.39 -3.02 -2.88
C ILE A 85 -4.62 -3.67 -3.48
N GLN A 86 -4.43 -4.61 -4.39
CA GLN A 86 -5.48 -5.46 -4.92
C GLN A 86 -5.31 -6.85 -4.37
N ILE A 87 -6.42 -7.44 -3.93
CA ILE A 87 -6.50 -8.84 -3.54
C ILE A 87 -7.45 -9.53 -4.51
N PHE A 88 -7.01 -10.65 -5.07
CA PHE A 88 -7.82 -11.61 -5.78
C PHE A 88 -7.86 -12.90 -4.96
N MET A 89 -9.06 -13.36 -4.60
CA MET A 89 -9.22 -14.64 -3.89
C MET A 89 -9.20 -15.80 -4.89
N ASP A 90 -8.00 -16.38 -5.07
CA ASP A 90 -7.77 -17.54 -5.94
C ASP A 90 -8.31 -18.83 -5.30
N ASP A 91 -8.03 -19.05 -4.01
CA ASP A 91 -8.60 -20.13 -3.18
C ASP A 91 -8.86 -19.62 -1.74
N ILE A 92 -9.59 -20.39 -0.93
CA ILE A 92 -10.04 -20.06 0.43
C ILE A 92 -8.92 -19.53 1.33
N ASP A 93 -7.70 -20.05 1.18
CA ASP A 93 -6.55 -19.74 2.00
C ASP A 93 -5.33 -19.23 1.19
N ALA A 94 -5.51 -18.89 -0.08
CA ALA A 94 -4.40 -18.52 -0.97
C ALA A 94 -4.66 -17.25 -1.81
N PRO A 95 -4.83 -16.05 -1.20
CA PRO A 95 -5.00 -14.82 -1.96
C PRO A 95 -3.78 -14.46 -2.83
N ASP A 96 -4.02 -14.02 -4.06
CA ASP A 96 -3.05 -13.28 -4.85
C ASP A 96 -3.15 -11.78 -4.50
N ILE A 97 -2.04 -11.19 -4.06
CA ILE A 97 -1.98 -9.78 -3.67
C ILE A 97 -1.04 -9.04 -4.60
N SER A 98 -1.58 -8.03 -5.28
CA SER A 98 -0.84 -7.11 -6.14
C SER A 98 -0.73 -5.72 -5.51
N PHE A 99 0.46 -5.13 -5.59
CA PHE A 99 0.79 -3.81 -5.08
C PHE A 99 1.15 -2.88 -6.24
N PHE A 100 0.51 -1.72 -6.32
CA PHE A 100 0.75 -0.72 -7.37
C PHE A 100 1.14 0.62 -6.75
N SER A 101 2.25 1.20 -7.21
CA SER A 101 2.74 2.50 -6.75
C SER A 101 3.79 3.10 -7.71
N SER A 102 4.59 4.07 -7.25
CA SER A 102 5.81 4.47 -7.93
C SER A 102 6.83 3.33 -7.92
N ALA A 103 7.81 3.40 -8.84
CA ALA A 103 8.84 2.37 -8.96
C ALA A 103 9.66 2.19 -7.66
N GLU A 104 9.95 3.26 -6.93
CA GLU A 104 10.72 3.22 -5.68
C GLU A 104 9.97 2.52 -4.55
N VAL A 105 8.66 2.77 -4.46
CA VAL A 105 7.79 2.13 -3.48
C VAL A 105 7.64 0.64 -3.78
N VAL A 106 7.36 0.30 -5.03
CA VAL A 106 7.22 -1.10 -5.46
C VAL A 106 8.53 -1.87 -5.25
N ALA A 107 9.68 -1.27 -5.56
CA ALA A 107 10.97 -1.89 -5.32
C ALA A 107 11.23 -2.18 -3.83
N GLU A 108 10.72 -1.34 -2.92
CA GLU A 108 10.83 -1.61 -1.48
C GLU A 108 9.87 -2.71 -1.02
N ILE A 109 8.65 -2.75 -1.57
CA ILE A 109 7.70 -3.83 -1.30
C ILE A 109 8.24 -5.17 -1.83
N ASP A 110 8.79 -5.20 -3.05
CA ASP A 110 9.41 -6.38 -3.66
C ASP A 110 10.57 -6.94 -2.80
N LYS A 111 11.38 -6.08 -2.17
CA LYS A 111 12.39 -6.54 -1.21
C LYS A 111 11.76 -7.22 0.00
N ALA A 112 10.64 -6.70 0.51
CA ALA A 112 9.93 -7.30 1.65
C ALA A 112 9.28 -8.64 1.26
N LEU A 113 8.72 -8.75 0.05
CA LEU A 113 8.16 -10.00 -0.47
C LEU A 113 9.22 -11.10 -0.58
N ARG A 114 10.41 -10.77 -1.11
CA ARG A 114 11.53 -11.72 -1.20
C ARG A 114 12.07 -12.22 0.14
N GLN A 115 11.71 -11.57 1.25
CA GLN A 115 12.05 -12.05 2.60
C GLN A 115 11.06 -13.10 3.13
N LEU A 116 9.90 -13.26 2.49
CA LEU A 116 8.93 -14.32 2.79
C LEU A 116 9.25 -15.61 2.03
N ASP A 117 9.76 -15.50 0.80
CA ASP A 117 10.17 -16.64 -0.05
C ASP A 117 11.45 -17.36 0.39
N GLY A 118 12.15 -16.83 1.39
CA GLY A 118 13.53 -17.20 1.78
C GLY A 118 13.65 -18.14 2.97
#